data_AF-A0A5J4N6F1-F1
#
_entry.id   AF-A0A5J4N6F1-F1
#
_cell.length_a   1.000
_cell.length_b   1.000
_cell.length_c   1.000
_cell.angle_alpha   90.00
_cell.angle_beta   90.00
_cell.angle_gamma   90.00
#
_symmetry.space_group_name_H-M   'P 1'
#
loop_
_entity.id
_entity.type
_entity.pdbx_description
1 polymer ?
#
loop_
_entity_poly.entity_id
_entity_poly.type
_entity_poly.pdbx_seq_one_letter_code
_entity_poly.pdbx_strand_id
1 'polypeptide(L)'
;MCAQDPSAIRDFLFLAEVEMGRLWVVCGDWNGVLSEESRQMPKQAVDCIRATVGECQLVLQHKLPFFLSLVDMVERSANAPPGSDTPKPNANDLAGYWTLVADEISRADAAFDRLHKWRNQWNWDLEHCPITPPRLPLAPAKRAGRVGQTPKRLALPKVSRIPTRQTRDQMVKAEDLPLDATQEIVKAVQQSEKKSKTRARSTLTDF
;
A
#
# COMPACT_ATOMS: atom_id res chain seq x y z
N MET A 1 -2.30 15.21 -25.32
CA MET A 1 -1.10 14.40 -24.99
C MET A 1 -0.67 14.84 -23.61
N CYS A 2 -0.99 14.08 -22.56
CA CYS A 2 -0.58 14.45 -21.21
C CYS A 2 0.91 14.18 -21.10
N ALA A 3 1.71 15.26 -21.14
CA ALA A 3 3.10 15.20 -20.74
C ALA A 3 3.11 14.61 -19.32
N GLN A 4 3.82 13.51 -19.13
CA GLN A 4 4.02 12.95 -17.81
C GLN A 4 4.70 14.02 -16.96
N ASP A 5 4.08 14.43 -15.86
CA ASP A 5 4.63 15.48 -15.01
C ASP A 5 5.89 14.97 -14.30
N PRO A 6 7.09 15.49 -14.63
CA PRO A 6 8.32 15.02 -14.02
C PRO A 6 8.39 15.27 -12.51
N SER A 7 7.60 16.20 -11.95
CA SER A 7 7.49 16.34 -10.49
C SER A 7 6.85 15.11 -9.86
N ALA A 8 5.68 14.71 -10.35
CA ALA A 8 4.91 13.62 -9.77
C ALA A 8 5.69 12.29 -9.74
N ILE A 9 6.51 12.03 -10.76
CA ILE A 9 7.34 10.82 -10.82
C ILE A 9 8.41 10.82 -9.72
N ARG A 10 9.08 11.96 -9.50
CA ARG A 10 10.08 12.08 -8.42
C ARG A 10 9.46 11.99 -7.05
N ASP A 11 8.24 12.50 -6.88
CA ASP A 11 7.51 12.41 -5.60
C ASP A 11 7.22 10.95 -5.24
N PHE A 12 6.86 10.12 -6.23
CA PHE A 12 6.70 8.68 -6.04
C PHE A 12 8.00 7.97 -5.65
N LEU A 13 9.14 8.31 -6.28
CA LEU A 13 10.45 7.76 -5.91
C LEU A 13 10.80 8.08 -4.47
N PHE A 14 10.73 9.37 -4.11
CA PHE A 14 11.04 9.82 -2.76
C PHE A 14 10.16 9.13 -1.72
N LEU A 15 8.85 9.03 -1.98
CA LEU A 15 7.91 8.38 -1.09
C LEU A 15 8.23 6.89 -0.91
N ALA A 16 8.55 6.17 -1.99
CA ALA A 16 8.93 4.77 -1.93
C ALA A 16 10.23 4.56 -1.14
N GLU A 17 11.25 5.41 -1.33
CA GLU A 17 12.52 5.35 -0.61
C GLU A 17 12.33 5.59 0.90
N VAL A 18 11.52 6.59 1.27
CA VAL A 18 11.19 6.90 2.66
C VAL A 18 10.49 5.73 3.33
N GLU A 19 9.47 5.15 2.68
CA GLU A 19 8.76 3.99 3.23
C GLU A 19 9.65 2.75 3.32
N MET A 20 10.51 2.50 2.32
CA MET A 20 11.49 1.41 2.39
C MET A 20 12.39 1.55 3.61
N GLY A 21 12.96 2.74 3.84
CA GLY A 21 13.81 3.01 4.99
C GLY A 21 13.09 2.77 6.31
N ARG A 22 11.88 3.32 6.46
CA ARG A 22 11.07 3.16 7.67
C ARG A 22 10.71 1.70 7.95
N LEU A 23 10.28 0.95 6.93
CA LEU A 23 9.90 -0.45 7.06
C LEU A 23 11.10 -1.36 7.36
N TRP A 24 12.28 -1.04 6.83
CA TRP A 24 13.52 -1.75 7.20
C TRP A 24 13.84 -1.59 8.68
N VAL A 25 13.72 -0.36 9.21
CA VAL A 25 13.93 -0.09 10.63
C VAL A 25 12.94 -0.88 11.48
N VAL A 26 11.63 -0.80 11.18
CA VAL A 26 10.62 -1.50 11.98
C VAL A 26 10.81 -3.03 11.94
N CYS A 27 11.15 -3.60 10.78
CA CYS A 27 11.49 -5.02 10.68
C CYS A 27 12.74 -5.36 11.51
N GLY A 28 13.74 -4.48 11.51
CA GLY A 28 14.96 -4.63 12.31
C GLY A 28 14.65 -4.68 13.81
N ASP A 29 13.87 -3.71 14.31
CA ASP A 29 13.48 -3.61 15.71
C ASP A 29 12.77 -4.89 16.19
N TRP A 30 11.81 -5.39 15.41
CA TRP A 30 11.06 -6.61 15.73
C TRP A 30 11.89 -7.89 15.62
N ASN A 31 12.88 -7.94 14.72
CA ASN A 31 13.87 -9.01 14.72
C ASN A 31 14.81 -8.95 15.94
N GLY A 32 15.09 -7.75 16.45
CA GLY A 32 15.79 -7.55 17.72
C GLY A 32 15.00 -8.16 18.88
N VAL A 33 13.71 -7.84 18.99
CA VAL A 33 12.79 -8.41 20.00
C VAL A 33 12.78 -9.94 19.94
N LEU A 34 12.72 -10.53 18.74
CA LEU A 34 12.81 -12.00 18.59
C LEU A 34 14.15 -12.56 19.07
N SER A 35 15.25 -11.83 18.86
CA SER A 35 16.58 -12.29 19.24
C SER A 35 16.81 -12.24 20.75
N GLU A 36 16.23 -11.23 21.43
CA GLU A 36 16.43 -10.95 22.85
C GLU A 36 15.42 -11.64 23.76
N GLU A 37 14.15 -11.71 23.37
CA GLU A 37 13.03 -12.10 24.25
C GLU A 37 12.37 -13.44 23.86
N SER A 38 12.79 -14.09 22.78
CA SER A 38 12.08 -15.29 22.25
C SER A 38 11.93 -16.44 23.24
N ARG A 39 12.78 -16.52 24.27
CA ARG A 39 12.71 -17.55 25.32
C ARG A 39 11.71 -17.22 26.42
N GLN A 40 11.38 -15.93 26.59
CA GLN A 40 10.56 -15.40 27.66
C GLN A 40 9.12 -15.11 27.19
N MET A 41 8.88 -15.03 25.88
CA MET A 41 7.55 -14.84 25.30
C MET A 41 6.89 -16.17 24.89
N PRO A 42 5.55 -16.24 24.86
CA PRO A 42 4.83 -17.39 24.33
C PRO A 42 5.17 -17.67 22.87
N LYS A 43 5.10 -18.94 22.47
CA LYS A 43 5.34 -19.36 21.08
C LYS A 43 4.46 -18.61 20.07
N GLN A 44 3.23 -18.33 20.44
CA GLN A 44 2.27 -17.58 19.62
C GLN A 44 2.78 -16.16 19.32
N ALA A 45 3.45 -15.51 20.28
CA ALA A 45 4.07 -14.20 20.06
C ALA A 45 5.22 -14.30 19.06
N VAL A 46 6.10 -15.30 19.22
CA VAL A 46 7.21 -15.57 18.27
C VAL A 46 6.67 -15.78 16.85
N ASP A 47 5.65 -16.62 16.69
CA ASP A 47 5.06 -16.94 15.40
C ASP A 47 4.35 -15.71 14.79
N CYS A 48 3.66 -14.90 15.60
CA CYS A 48 3.00 -13.68 15.15
C CYS A 48 4.00 -12.61 14.69
N ILE A 49 5.10 -12.41 15.42
CA ILE A 49 6.17 -11.48 15.01
C ILE A 49 6.79 -11.95 13.71
N ARG A 50 7.15 -13.24 13.59
CA ARG A 50 7.71 -13.81 12.35
C ARG A 50 6.78 -13.63 11.15
N ALA A 51 5.48 -13.88 11.35
CA ALA A 51 4.49 -13.69 10.30
C ALA A 51 4.41 -12.23 9.86
N THR A 52 4.35 -11.29 10.82
CA THR A 52 4.24 -9.84 10.55
C THR A 52 5.49 -9.29 9.87
N VAL A 53 6.68 -9.64 10.37
CA VAL A 53 7.97 -9.27 9.76
C VAL A 53 8.07 -9.87 8.35
N GLY A 54 7.68 -11.14 8.18
CA GLY A 54 7.68 -11.79 6.87
C GLY A 54 6.73 -11.11 5.87
N GLU A 55 5.55 -10.69 6.30
CA GLU A 55 4.62 -9.90 5.48
C GLU A 55 5.23 -8.58 5.02
N CYS A 56 5.80 -7.83 5.96
CA CYS A 56 6.44 -6.56 5.66
C CYS A 56 7.66 -6.73 4.74
N GLN A 57 8.44 -7.80 4.93
CA GLN A 57 9.58 -8.12 4.07
C GLN A 57 9.16 -8.43 2.63
N LEU A 58 7.96 -9.00 2.39
CA LEU A 58 7.45 -9.16 1.02
C LEU A 58 7.20 -7.81 0.35
N VAL A 59 6.72 -6.81 1.09
CA VAL A 59 6.56 -5.44 0.58
C VAL A 59 7.94 -4.86 0.23
N LEU A 60 8.91 -4.97 1.14
CA LEU A 60 10.28 -4.47 0.99
C LEU A 60 11.08 -5.13 -0.15
N GLN A 61 10.93 -6.45 -0.34
CA GLN A 61 11.78 -7.22 -1.26
C GLN A 61 11.15 -7.44 -2.62
N HIS A 62 9.84 -7.23 -2.76
CA HIS A 62 9.15 -7.47 -4.03
C HIS A 62 8.37 -6.26 -4.53
N LYS A 63 7.48 -5.70 -3.71
CA LYS A 63 6.51 -4.71 -4.18
C LYS A 63 7.12 -3.33 -4.38
N LEU A 64 7.88 -2.85 -3.40
CA LEU A 64 8.60 -1.58 -3.51
C LEU A 64 9.68 -1.64 -4.62
N PRO A 65 10.52 -2.69 -4.71
CA PRO A 65 11.45 -2.83 -5.85
C PRO A 65 10.76 -2.90 -7.22
N PHE A 66 9.63 -3.59 -7.31
CA PHE A 66 8.85 -3.61 -8.55
C PHE A 66 8.28 -2.22 -8.88
N PHE A 67 7.79 -1.48 -7.88
CA PHE A 67 7.34 -0.11 -8.07
C PHE A 67 8.46 0.80 -8.58
N LEU A 68 9.66 0.74 -8.00
CA LEU A 68 10.82 1.50 -8.47
C LEU A 68 11.18 1.15 -9.93
N SER A 69 11.09 -0.13 -10.30
CA SER A 69 11.26 -0.57 -11.70
C SER A 69 10.18 0.01 -12.63
N LEU A 70 8.93 0.11 -12.18
CA LEU A 70 7.88 0.81 -12.94
C LEU A 70 8.23 2.27 -13.15
N VAL A 71 8.70 2.97 -12.11
CA VAL A 71 9.10 4.38 -12.23
C VAL A 71 10.23 4.55 -13.24
N ASP A 72 11.28 3.75 -13.13
CA ASP A 72 12.43 3.75 -14.05
C ASP A 72 12.00 3.43 -15.51
N MET A 73 11.00 2.55 -15.71
CA MET A 73 10.41 2.33 -17.03
C MET A 73 9.64 3.55 -17.56
N VAL A 74 8.88 4.24 -16.72
CA VAL A 74 8.15 5.47 -17.08
C VAL A 74 9.15 6.54 -17.55
N GLU A 75 10.20 6.80 -16.77
CA GLU A 75 11.24 7.78 -17.09
C GLU A 75 11.99 7.46 -18.40
N ARG A 76 12.36 6.20 -18.62
CA ARG A 76 12.99 5.78 -19.88
C ARG A 76 12.05 5.92 -21.07
N SER A 77 10.76 5.65 -20.88
CA SER A 77 9.76 5.71 -21.94
C SER A 77 9.48 7.14 -22.41
N ALA A 78 9.62 8.12 -21.52
CA ALA A 78 9.51 9.54 -21.82
C ALA A 78 10.63 10.03 -22.76
N ASN A 79 11.79 9.36 -22.74
CA ASN A 79 12.97 9.68 -23.55
C ASN A 79 13.09 8.83 -24.83
N ALA A 80 12.14 7.91 -25.09
CA ALA A 80 12.23 6.97 -26.21
C ALA A 80 11.74 7.59 -27.54
N PRO A 81 12.37 7.24 -28.69
CA PRO A 81 11.96 7.74 -30.00
C PRO A 81 10.52 7.33 -30.35
N PRO A 82 9.81 8.16 -31.16
CA PRO A 82 8.46 7.83 -31.62
C PRO A 82 8.44 6.51 -32.41
N GLY A 83 7.47 5.63 -32.14
CA GLY A 83 7.28 4.38 -32.90
C GLY A 83 7.77 3.09 -32.23
N SER A 84 8.12 3.11 -30.94
CA SER A 84 8.37 1.86 -30.20
C SER A 84 7.05 1.16 -29.80
N ASP A 85 6.82 -0.06 -30.30
CA ASP A 85 5.64 -0.90 -29.98
C ASP A 85 5.64 -1.52 -28.56
N THR A 86 6.47 -1.01 -27.64
CA THR A 86 6.52 -1.50 -26.25
C THR A 86 5.37 -0.89 -25.43
N PRO A 87 4.64 -1.68 -24.62
CA PRO A 87 3.68 -1.13 -23.66
C PRO A 87 4.42 -0.19 -22.70
N LYS A 88 4.03 1.09 -22.69
CA LYS A 88 4.65 2.12 -21.85
C LYS A 88 3.78 2.35 -20.61
N PRO A 89 4.24 1.99 -19.40
CA PRO A 89 3.55 2.42 -18.19
C PRO A 89 3.48 3.95 -18.17
N ASN A 90 2.43 4.47 -17.55
CA ASN A 90 2.20 5.90 -17.40
C ASN A 90 1.96 6.28 -15.94
N ALA A 91 1.81 7.58 -15.68
CA ALA A 91 1.60 8.09 -14.32
C ALA A 91 0.38 7.48 -13.60
N ASN A 92 -0.68 7.11 -14.32
CA ASN A 92 -1.84 6.44 -13.72
C ASN A 92 -1.51 5.01 -13.30
N ASP A 93 -0.66 4.30 -14.06
CA ASP A 93 -0.21 2.96 -13.67
C ASP A 93 0.63 3.02 -12.38
N LEU A 94 1.47 4.06 -12.24
CA LEU A 94 2.20 4.32 -11.00
C LEU A 94 1.26 4.61 -9.83
N ALA A 95 0.32 5.56 -10.00
CA ALA A 95 -0.63 5.90 -8.95
C ALA A 95 -1.50 4.70 -8.53
N GLY A 96 -1.96 3.91 -9.50
CA GLY A 96 -2.73 2.70 -9.26
C GLY A 96 -1.93 1.64 -8.49
N TYR A 97 -0.69 1.37 -8.91
CA TYR A 97 0.16 0.41 -8.20
C TYR A 97 0.55 0.89 -6.81
N TRP A 98 0.89 2.18 -6.68
CA TRP A 98 1.22 2.79 -5.38
C TRP A 98 0.06 2.65 -4.39
N THR A 99 -1.19 2.82 -4.83
CA THR A 99 -2.37 2.61 -3.98
C THR A 99 -2.40 1.20 -3.37
N LEU A 100 -2.04 0.17 -4.14
CA LEU A 100 -1.97 -1.21 -3.66
C LEU A 100 -0.82 -1.41 -2.65
N VAL A 101 0.34 -0.79 -2.92
CA VAL A 101 1.49 -0.84 -2.02
C VAL A 101 1.17 -0.12 -0.71
N ALA A 102 0.58 1.07 -0.77
CA ALA A 102 0.20 1.87 0.39
C ALA A 102 -0.83 1.16 1.28
N ASP A 103 -1.80 0.45 0.69
CA ASP A 103 -2.75 -0.40 1.43
C ASP A 103 -2.01 -1.52 2.19
N GLU A 104 -1.03 -2.16 1.54
CA GLU A 104 -0.23 -3.20 2.20
C GLU A 104 0.68 -2.66 3.31
N ILE A 105 1.29 -1.48 3.10
CA ILE A 105 2.06 -0.79 4.14
C ILE A 105 1.16 -0.47 5.33
N SER A 106 -0.04 0.08 5.07
CA SER A 106 -1.01 0.41 6.12
C SER A 106 -1.44 -0.84 6.90
N ARG A 107 -1.61 -1.98 6.23
CA ARG A 107 -1.89 -3.26 6.90
C ARG A 107 -0.72 -3.74 7.77
N ALA A 108 0.51 -3.60 7.28
CA ALA A 108 1.71 -3.94 8.04
C ALA A 108 1.86 -3.05 9.28
N ASP A 109 1.65 -1.73 9.15
CA ASP A 109 1.69 -0.78 10.27
C ASP A 109 0.67 -1.16 11.35
N ALA A 110 -0.57 -1.43 10.96
CA ALA A 110 -1.59 -1.86 11.90
C ALA A 110 -1.22 -3.20 12.59
N ALA A 111 -0.49 -4.09 11.92
CA ALA A 111 -0.02 -5.34 12.51
C ALA A 111 1.11 -5.11 13.53
N PHE A 112 2.08 -4.26 13.21
CA PHE A 112 3.14 -3.88 14.15
C PHE A 112 2.58 -3.11 15.36
N ASP A 113 1.58 -2.26 15.18
CA ASP A 113 0.90 -1.58 16.29
C ASP A 113 0.23 -2.56 17.25
N ARG A 114 -0.41 -3.62 16.72
CA ARG A 114 -0.99 -4.68 17.56
C ARG A 114 0.08 -5.44 18.33
N LEU A 115 1.20 -5.77 17.69
CA LEU A 115 2.34 -6.40 18.37
C LEU A 115 2.90 -5.48 19.47
N HIS A 116 3.06 -4.19 19.18
CA HIS A 116 3.58 -3.22 20.14
C HIS A 116 2.69 -3.12 21.39
N LYS A 117 1.36 -3.09 21.21
CA LYS A 117 0.41 -3.12 22.34
C LYS A 117 0.47 -4.44 23.09
N TRP A 118 0.54 -5.58 22.39
CA TRP A 118 0.64 -6.89 23.03
C TRP A 118 1.90 -7.08 23.87
N ARG A 119 3.04 -6.59 23.38
CA ARG A 119 4.28 -6.56 24.15
C ARG A 119 4.17 -5.65 25.37
N ASN A 120 3.80 -4.39 25.16
CA ASN A 120 4.03 -3.35 26.17
C ASN A 120 2.87 -3.14 27.15
N GLN A 121 1.63 -3.44 26.75
CA GLN A 121 0.44 -3.22 27.60
C GLN A 121 -0.03 -4.52 28.24
N TRP A 122 0.07 -5.63 27.52
CA TRP A 122 -0.43 -6.93 27.95
C TRP A 122 0.67 -7.93 28.29
N ASN A 123 1.96 -7.56 28.15
CA ASN A 123 3.11 -8.39 28.48
C ASN A 123 2.98 -9.82 27.92
N TRP A 124 2.58 -9.92 26.65
CA TRP A 124 2.35 -11.18 25.94
C TRP A 124 1.22 -12.08 26.46
N ASP A 125 0.29 -11.54 27.23
CA ASP A 125 -0.88 -12.27 27.71
C ASP A 125 -1.71 -12.84 26.54
N LEU A 126 -1.93 -14.17 26.55
CA LEU A 126 -2.57 -14.90 25.46
C LEU A 126 -4.03 -14.50 25.23
N GLU A 127 -4.72 -13.99 26.25
CA GLU A 127 -6.09 -13.46 26.14
C GLU A 127 -6.16 -12.23 25.20
N HIS A 128 -5.03 -11.55 25.03
CA HIS A 128 -4.88 -10.34 24.22
C HIS A 128 -4.09 -10.60 22.93
N CYS A 129 -3.92 -11.86 22.54
CA CYS A 129 -3.24 -12.24 21.31
C CYS A 129 -3.88 -11.54 20.08
N PRO A 130 -3.11 -10.80 19.27
CA PRO A 130 -3.60 -10.16 18.07
C PRO A 130 -4.24 -11.16 17.12
N ILE A 131 -5.52 -10.96 16.83
CA ILE A 131 -6.18 -11.67 15.74
C ILE A 131 -5.66 -11.04 14.45
N THR A 132 -4.73 -11.72 13.78
CA THR A 132 -4.36 -11.36 12.42
C THR A 132 -5.58 -11.66 11.53
N PRO A 133 -6.12 -10.69 10.77
CA PRO A 133 -7.20 -10.98 9.86
C PRO A 133 -6.79 -12.12 8.93
N PRO A 134 -7.68 -13.10 8.66
CA PRO A 134 -7.35 -14.22 7.79
C PRO A 134 -6.80 -13.69 6.47
N ARG A 135 -5.60 -14.13 6.08
CA ARG A 135 -5.18 -13.93 4.69
C ARG A 135 -6.25 -14.55 3.81
N LEU A 136 -6.70 -13.79 2.81
CA LEU A 136 -7.55 -14.34 1.75
C LEU A 136 -6.93 -15.67 1.30
N PRO A 137 -7.67 -16.79 1.36
CA PRO A 137 -7.10 -18.09 1.05
C PRO A 137 -6.46 -18.03 -0.34
N LEU A 138 -5.15 -18.24 -0.39
CA LEU A 138 -4.48 -18.59 -1.63
C LEU A 138 -5.10 -19.91 -2.05
N ALA A 139 -5.99 -19.88 -3.04
CA ALA A 139 -6.52 -21.10 -3.62
C ALA A 139 -5.32 -22.01 -3.95
N PRO A 140 -5.32 -23.28 -3.53
CA PRO A 140 -4.16 -24.14 -3.70
C PRO A 140 -3.87 -24.26 -5.19
N ALA A 141 -2.74 -23.69 -5.61
CA ALA A 141 -2.21 -23.89 -6.94
C ALA A 141 -1.88 -25.38 -7.06
N LYS A 142 -2.80 -26.14 -7.66
CA LYS A 142 -2.55 -27.53 -8.05
C LYS A 142 -1.36 -27.49 -9.01
N ARG A 143 -0.16 -27.80 -8.52
CA ARG A 143 0.98 -28.18 -9.35
C ARG A 143 0.62 -29.52 -9.99
N ALA A 144 -0.14 -29.47 -11.06
CA ALA A 144 -0.34 -30.63 -11.92
C ALA A 144 1.01 -30.94 -12.57
N GLY A 145 1.50 -32.16 -12.35
CA GLY A 145 2.74 -32.67 -12.93
C GLY A 145 2.75 -32.47 -14.44
N ARG A 146 3.84 -31.89 -14.93
CA ARG A 146 4.13 -31.69 -16.33
C ARG A 146 4.45 -33.06 -16.95
N VAL A 147 3.48 -33.71 -17.58
CA VAL A 147 3.71 -34.77 -18.57
C VAL A 147 3.10 -34.28 -19.88
N GLY A 148 3.95 -34.18 -20.91
CA GLY A 148 3.66 -33.44 -22.13
C GLY A 148 2.47 -33.97 -22.92
N GLN A 149 1.65 -33.06 -23.42
CA GLN A 149 0.82 -33.26 -24.60
C GLN A 149 0.76 -31.96 -25.41
N THR A 150 0.79 -32.12 -26.72
CA THR A 150 0.88 -31.11 -27.77
C THR A 150 -0.33 -30.17 -27.82
N PRO A 151 -0.18 -28.91 -28.26
CA PRO A 151 -1.28 -27.95 -28.29
C PRO A 151 -2.27 -28.27 -29.43
N LYS A 152 -3.45 -28.80 -29.09
CA LYS A 152 -4.61 -28.75 -29.98
C LYS A 152 -5.20 -27.34 -29.96
N ARG A 153 -5.04 -26.67 -31.10
CA ARG A 153 -5.64 -25.39 -31.52
C ARG A 153 -7.08 -25.22 -30.97
N LEU A 154 -7.32 -24.14 -30.22
CA LEU A 154 -8.65 -23.72 -29.81
C LEU A 154 -9.40 -23.14 -31.01
N ALA A 155 -10.61 -23.66 -31.26
CA ALA A 155 -11.52 -23.20 -32.28
C ALA A 155 -12.16 -21.85 -31.88
N LEU A 156 -12.37 -20.99 -32.88
CA LEU A 156 -13.04 -19.69 -32.79
C LEU A 156 -14.45 -19.83 -32.18
N PRO A 157 -14.89 -18.93 -31.26
CA PRO A 157 -16.27 -18.86 -30.85
C PRO A 157 -17.16 -18.34 -32.00
N LYS A 158 -18.24 -19.06 -32.29
CA LYS A 158 -19.33 -18.60 -33.16
C LYS A 158 -20.06 -17.44 -32.48
N VAL A 159 -20.17 -16.33 -33.21
CA VAL A 159 -21.03 -15.19 -32.89
C VAL A 159 -22.48 -15.66 -32.78
N SER A 160 -23.04 -15.59 -31.57
CA SER A 160 -24.49 -15.71 -31.36
C SER A 160 -25.06 -14.31 -31.13
N ARG A 161 -25.97 -13.91 -32.01
CA ARG A 161 -26.67 -12.62 -31.99
C ARG A 161 -27.65 -12.61 -30.82
N ILE A 162 -27.45 -11.70 -29.87
CA ILE A 162 -28.45 -11.38 -28.84
C ILE A 162 -29.23 -10.14 -29.31
N PRO A 163 -30.59 -10.16 -29.29
CA PRO A 163 -31.40 -9.02 -29.73
C PRO A 163 -31.35 -7.86 -28.74
N THR A 164 -31.23 -6.66 -29.30
CA THR A 164 -31.20 -5.35 -28.63
C THR A 164 -32.55 -5.05 -27.97
N ARG A 165 -32.58 -4.93 -26.63
CA ARG A 165 -33.74 -4.41 -25.90
C ARG A 165 -33.52 -2.93 -25.61
N GLN A 166 -34.25 -2.12 -26.35
CA GLN A 166 -34.33 -0.67 -26.29
C GLN A 166 -34.86 -0.23 -24.92
N THR A 167 -34.05 0.50 -24.14
CA THR A 167 -34.53 1.29 -23.02
C THR A 167 -34.09 2.72 -23.24
N ARG A 168 -35.10 3.59 -23.33
CA ARG A 168 -35.02 5.01 -23.60
C ARG A 168 -34.91 5.67 -22.24
N ASP A 169 -33.77 6.29 -21.93
CA ASP A 169 -33.65 7.07 -20.70
C ASP A 169 -33.06 8.45 -20.93
N GLN A 170 -33.57 9.34 -20.09
CA GLN A 170 -33.74 10.76 -20.30
C GLN A 170 -32.46 11.56 -20.10
N MET A 171 -32.41 12.65 -20.85
CA MET A 171 -31.43 13.72 -20.76
C MET A 171 -31.65 14.50 -19.45
N VAL A 172 -30.71 14.44 -18.51
CA VAL A 172 -30.66 15.37 -17.36
C VAL A 172 -29.47 16.29 -17.57
N LYS A 173 -29.77 17.58 -17.65
CA LYS A 173 -28.81 18.67 -17.86
C LYS A 173 -27.94 18.89 -16.63
N ALA A 174 -26.75 19.41 -16.89
CA ALA A 174 -25.75 19.77 -15.92
C ALA A 174 -25.94 21.21 -15.43
N GLU A 175 -26.62 21.43 -14.31
CA GLU A 175 -26.45 22.64 -13.51
C GLU A 175 -27.06 22.37 -12.13
N ASP A 176 -26.23 22.31 -11.09
CA ASP A 176 -26.48 22.84 -9.72
C ASP A 176 -25.44 22.26 -8.73
N LEU A 177 -24.38 23.03 -8.50
CA LEU A 177 -23.52 22.92 -7.32
C LEU A 177 -24.22 23.55 -6.10
N PRO A 178 -23.98 23.02 -4.89
CA PRO A 178 -23.84 23.87 -3.72
C PRO A 178 -22.38 23.89 -3.25
N LEU A 179 -21.76 25.05 -3.43
CA LEU A 179 -20.50 25.48 -2.84
C LEU A 179 -20.76 25.91 -1.39
N ASP A 180 -20.62 25.02 -0.40
CA ASP A 180 -20.39 25.44 0.99
C ASP A 180 -19.86 24.31 1.90
N ALA A 181 -18.64 23.82 1.66
CA ALA A 181 -18.01 22.85 2.56
C ALA A 181 -16.49 22.97 2.70
N THR A 182 -15.91 24.09 2.26
CA THR A 182 -14.44 24.29 2.28
C THR A 182 -13.97 25.44 3.16
N GLN A 183 -14.86 26.19 3.81
CA GLN A 183 -14.47 27.28 4.73
C GLN A 183 -14.37 26.86 6.21
N GLU A 184 -15.00 25.76 6.61
CA GLU A 184 -14.92 25.23 7.99
C GLU A 184 -13.58 24.55 8.28
N ILE A 185 -13.00 23.85 7.29
CA ILE A 185 -11.75 23.09 7.47
C ILE A 185 -10.53 24.02 7.60
N VAL A 186 -10.52 25.15 6.88
CA VAL A 186 -9.42 26.12 6.93
C VAL A 186 -9.38 26.89 8.25
N LYS A 187 -10.54 27.13 8.89
CA LYS A 187 -10.60 27.78 10.22
C LYS A 187 -10.16 26.86 11.36
N ALA A 188 -10.42 25.55 11.25
CA ALA A 188 -9.99 24.57 12.26
C ALA A 188 -8.46 24.40 12.33
N VAL A 189 -7.76 24.51 11.20
CA VAL A 189 -6.30 24.38 11.15
C VAL A 189 -5.58 25.61 11.71
N GLN A 190 -6.12 26.82 11.55
CA GLN A 190 -5.47 28.05 12.05
C GLN A 190 -5.62 28.27 13.57
N GLN A 191 -6.57 27.61 14.22
CA GLN A 191 -6.73 27.69 15.69
C GLN A 191 -5.81 26.73 16.45
N SER A 192 -5.35 25.63 15.82
CA SER A 192 -4.44 24.68 16.48
C SER A 192 -2.99 25.20 16.56
N GLU A 193 -2.55 26.02 15.61
CA GLU A 193 -1.18 26.59 15.60
C GLU A 193 -0.95 27.73 16.61
N LYS A 194 -2.02 28.43 17.04
CA LYS A 194 -1.89 29.50 18.05
C LYS A 194 -1.82 28.97 19.49
N LYS A 195 -2.26 27.73 19.76
CA LYS A 195 -2.25 27.15 21.12
C LYS A 195 -0.94 26.45 21.47
N SER A 196 -0.17 26.00 20.47
CA SER A 196 1.12 25.34 20.65
C SER A 196 2.30 26.32 20.80
N LYS A 197 2.19 27.56 20.32
CA LYS A 197 3.27 28.56 20.42
C LYS A 197 3.36 29.30 21.78
N THR A 198 2.33 29.22 22.62
CA THR A 198 2.30 29.88 23.95
C THR A 198 2.70 28.95 25.10
N ARG A 199 2.81 27.63 24.87
CA ARG A 199 3.12 26.64 25.93
C ARG A 199 4.61 26.30 26.06
N ALA A 200 5.47 26.77 25.15
CA ALA A 200 6.91 26.45 25.17
C ALA A 200 7.79 27.55 25.82
N ARG A 201 7.21 28.62 26.38
CA ARG A 201 7.98 29.75 26.93
C ARG A 201 7.84 29.94 28.45
N SER A 202 7.44 28.92 29.19
CA SER A 202 7.27 29.02 30.65
C SER A 202 7.61 27.71 31.37
N THR A 203 8.88 27.32 31.37
CA THR A 203 9.50 26.46 32.39
C THR A 203 11.02 26.56 32.24
N LEU A 204 11.58 27.71 32.58
CA LEU A 204 12.98 27.82 32.98
C LEU A 204 13.14 29.10 33.82
N THR A 205 12.68 29.00 35.05
CA THR A 205 13.04 29.89 36.16
C THR A 205 12.59 29.18 37.44
N ASP A 206 13.49 29.19 38.40
CA ASP A 206 13.38 28.75 39.80
C ASP A 206 13.80 27.31 40.17
N PHE A 207 14.85 27.34 41.00
CA PHE A 207 15.53 26.34 41.85
C PHE A 207 16.61 25.45 41.23
#